data_AF-A0A238XV37-F1
#
_entry.id   AF-A0A238XV37-F1
#
_cell.length_a   1.000
_cell.length_b   1.000
_cell.length_c   1.000
_cell.angle_alpha   90.00
_cell.angle_beta   90.00
_cell.angle_gamma   90.00
#
_symmetry.space_group_name_H-M   'P 1'
#
loop_
_entity.id
_entity.type
_entity.pdbx_description
1 polymer ?
#
loop_
_entity_poly.entity_id
_entity_poly.type
_entity_poly.pdbx_seq_one_letter_code
_entity_poly.pdbx_strand_id
1 'polypeptide(L)'
;MLSLKSYRSYISLILLFVPPVLFGLLLVVFQGNDKLRLTRELPYLPWQFLVMGVAGAIATAGGVLDWRYHRNPLNLKIPKKERDAEAAALGLGGVPMFVLMWLAMMQSNPATWLIPILLVLIYTVVAISYDEFVFHIKRCGPLETAYHRMLVFGNGVAWLAWFHFIFC
;
A
#
# COMPACT_ATOMS: atom_id res chain seq x y z
N MET A 1 -18.61 -28.69 -4.35
CA MET A 1 -17.17 -28.35 -4.33
C MET A 1 -17.00 -26.95 -4.94
N LEU A 2 -17.19 -25.91 -4.13
CA LEU A 2 -16.97 -24.52 -4.56
C LEU A 2 -15.50 -24.39 -4.97
N SER A 3 -15.29 -24.13 -6.26
CA SER A 3 -13.98 -24.13 -6.88
C SER A 3 -13.06 -23.10 -6.20
N LEU A 4 -11.99 -23.59 -5.57
CA LEU A 4 -10.85 -22.82 -5.04
C LEU A 4 -10.23 -21.85 -6.09
N LYS A 5 -10.64 -21.92 -7.36
CA LYS A 5 -10.25 -20.98 -8.42
C LYS A 5 -10.80 -19.56 -8.25
N SER A 6 -11.89 -19.34 -7.50
CA SER A 6 -12.53 -18.01 -7.39
C SER A 6 -11.81 -17.07 -6.42
N TYR A 7 -11.34 -17.56 -5.27
CA TYR A 7 -10.76 -16.71 -4.21
C TYR A 7 -9.43 -16.06 -4.57
N ARG A 8 -8.57 -16.75 -5.35
CA ARG A 8 -7.24 -16.22 -5.73
C ARG A 8 -7.32 -14.90 -6.48
N SER A 9 -8.41 -14.70 -7.20
CA SER A 9 -8.71 -13.46 -7.91
C SER A 9 -8.87 -12.27 -6.94
N TYR A 10 -9.40 -12.47 -5.74
CA TYR A 10 -9.64 -11.36 -4.82
C TYR A 10 -8.47 -11.07 -3.89
N ILE A 11 -7.39 -11.86 -3.92
CA ILE A 11 -6.26 -11.72 -2.99
C ILE A 11 -5.59 -10.35 -3.10
N SER A 12 -5.22 -9.90 -4.31
CA SER A 12 -4.61 -8.57 -4.48
C SER A 12 -5.52 -7.45 -4.00
N LEU A 13 -6.82 -7.55 -4.29
CA LEU A 13 -7.81 -6.58 -3.80
C LEU A 13 -7.91 -6.58 -2.27
N ILE A 14 -7.95 -7.76 -1.64
CA ILE A 14 -7.98 -7.86 -0.17
C ILE A 14 -6.71 -7.23 0.42
N LEU A 15 -5.54 -7.59 -0.10
CA LEU A 15 -4.25 -7.08 0.36
C LEU A 15 -4.12 -5.56 0.20
N LEU A 16 -4.73 -4.98 -0.84
CA LEU A 16 -4.81 -3.53 -1.03
C LEU A 16 -5.50 -2.82 0.13
N PHE A 17 -6.58 -3.41 0.68
CA PHE A 17 -7.34 -2.81 1.78
C PHE A 17 -6.77 -3.12 3.17
N VAL A 18 -5.88 -4.10 3.31
CA VAL A 18 -5.33 -4.50 4.62
C VAL A 18 -4.63 -3.32 5.33
N PRO A 19 -3.63 -2.62 4.74
CA PRO A 19 -2.97 -1.52 5.42
C PRO A 19 -3.88 -0.35 5.84
N PRO A 20 -4.74 0.22 4.99
CA PRO A 20 -5.57 1.36 5.39
C PRO A 20 -6.62 0.97 6.45
N VAL A 21 -7.21 -0.22 6.36
CA VAL A 21 -8.16 -0.71 7.39
C VAL A 21 -7.44 -0.93 8.72
N LEU A 22 -6.28 -1.59 8.71
CA LEU A 22 -5.50 -1.79 9.93
C LEU A 22 -5.02 -0.46 10.51
N PHE A 23 -4.61 0.51 9.69
CA PHE A 23 -4.22 1.83 10.18
C PHE A 23 -5.36 2.50 10.95
N GLY A 24 -6.57 2.55 10.37
CA GLY A 24 -7.74 3.14 11.02
C GLY A 24 -8.11 2.43 12.32
N LEU A 25 -8.09 1.10 12.34
CA LEU A 25 -8.36 0.31 13.54
C LEU A 25 -7.33 0.57 14.63
N LEU A 26 -6.04 0.53 14.30
CA LEU A 26 -4.98 0.75 15.27
C LEU A 26 -4.95 2.21 15.75
N LEU A 27 -5.30 3.17 14.90
CA LEU A 27 -5.44 4.58 15.31
C LEU A 27 -6.51 4.73 16.40
N VAL A 28 -7.66 4.05 16.26
CA VAL A 28 -8.73 4.05 17.27
C VAL A 28 -8.32 3.32 18.55
N VAL A 29 -7.65 2.16 18.42
CA VAL A 29 -7.19 1.36 19.56
C VAL A 29 -6.13 2.11 20.38
N PHE A 30 -5.21 2.81 19.71
CA PHE A 30 -4.08 3.50 20.34
C PHE A 30 -4.28 5.01 20.50
N GLN A 31 -5.49 5.55 20.31
CA GLN A 31 -5.76 7.00 20.29
C GLN A 31 -5.27 7.78 21.53
N GLY A 32 -5.12 7.12 22.68
CA GLY A 32 -4.58 7.72 23.91
C GLY A 32 -3.05 7.69 24.03
N ASN A 33 -2.32 7.17 23.03
CA ASN A 33 -0.88 7.05 23.06
C ASN A 33 -0.22 8.33 22.52
N ASP A 34 0.64 8.95 23.34
CA ASP A 34 1.35 10.20 23.02
C ASP A 34 2.19 10.10 21.73
N LYS A 35 2.62 8.90 21.32
CA LYS A 35 3.36 8.67 20.08
C LYS A 35 2.56 9.04 18.82
N LEU A 36 1.24 8.98 18.88
CA LEU A 36 0.38 9.40 17.77
C LEU A 36 0.24 10.93 17.64
N ARG A 37 0.66 11.68 18.66
CA ARG A 37 0.61 13.16 18.69
C ARG A 37 -0.78 13.73 18.33
N LEU A 38 -1.85 13.04 18.75
CA LEU A 38 -3.22 13.50 18.54
C LEU A 38 -3.51 14.72 19.41
N THR A 39 -4.22 15.69 18.85
CA THR A 39 -4.58 16.94 19.54
C THR A 39 -6.08 16.97 19.84
N ARG A 40 -6.48 17.81 20.80
CA ARG A 40 -7.90 18.07 21.10
C ARG A 40 -8.47 19.25 20.30
N GLU A 41 -7.62 19.99 19.61
CA GLU A 41 -7.96 21.17 18.83
C GLU A 41 -7.80 20.87 17.34
N LEU A 42 -8.58 21.55 16.49
CA LEU A 42 -8.51 21.36 15.05
C LEU A 42 -7.18 21.92 14.50
N PRO A 43 -6.42 21.14 13.67
CA PRO A 43 -6.71 19.77 13.24
C PRO A 43 -6.34 18.72 14.30
N TYR A 44 -7.28 17.79 14.59
CA TYR A 44 -7.12 16.72 15.60
C TYR A 44 -5.99 15.72 15.29
N LEU A 45 -5.60 15.64 14.01
CA LEU A 45 -4.58 14.73 13.51
C LEU A 45 -3.34 15.52 13.09
N PRO A 46 -2.13 14.97 13.29
CA PRO A 46 -0.94 15.48 12.65
C PRO A 46 -1.14 15.60 11.14
N TRP A 47 -0.61 16.65 10.52
CA TRP A 47 -0.79 16.89 9.08
C TRP A 47 -0.31 15.71 8.23
N GLN A 48 0.70 14.96 8.71
CA GLN A 48 1.20 13.76 8.03
C GLN A 48 0.10 12.71 7.89
N PHE A 49 -0.77 12.53 8.90
CA PHE A 49 -1.89 11.59 8.82
C PHE A 49 -2.96 12.07 7.83
N LEU A 50 -3.13 13.39 7.66
CA LEU A 50 -4.02 13.93 6.63
C LEU A 50 -3.46 13.64 5.23
N VAL A 51 -2.15 13.85 5.02
CA VAL A 51 -1.49 13.52 3.75
C VAL A 51 -1.55 12.03 3.48
N MET A 52 -1.30 11.18 4.49
CA MET A 52 -1.47 9.72 4.38
C MET A 52 -2.90 9.35 4.01
N GLY A 53 -3.91 9.99 4.60
CA GLY A 53 -5.32 9.73 4.29
C GLY A 53 -5.66 10.06 2.83
N VAL A 54 -5.26 11.23 2.35
CA VAL A 54 -5.51 11.65 0.96
C VAL A 54 -4.73 10.79 -0.03
N ALA A 55 -3.42 10.62 0.18
CA ALA A 55 -2.56 9.84 -0.71
C ALA A 55 -2.92 8.35 -0.69
N GLY A 56 -3.28 7.81 0.47
CA GLY A 56 -3.77 6.43 0.63
C GLY A 56 -5.12 6.20 -0.05
N ALA A 57 -6.02 7.20 -0.04
CA ALA A 57 -7.28 7.14 -0.80
C ALA A 57 -7.03 7.14 -2.32
N ILE A 58 -6.11 7.98 -2.81
CA ILE A 58 -5.69 7.98 -4.22
C ILE A 58 -5.10 6.62 -4.61
N ALA A 59 -4.21 6.08 -3.77
CA ALA A 59 -3.58 4.79 -4.01
C ALA A 59 -4.61 3.66 -4.07
N THR A 60 -5.53 3.64 -3.11
CA THR A 60 -6.58 2.62 -3.02
C THR A 60 -7.53 2.72 -4.22
N ALA A 61 -7.93 3.93 -4.63
CA ALA A 61 -8.73 4.13 -5.82
C ALA A 61 -7.99 3.64 -7.08
N GLY A 62 -6.71 3.98 -7.23
CA GLY A 62 -5.85 3.50 -8.31
C GLY A 62 -5.80 1.98 -8.37
N GLY A 63 -5.51 1.32 -7.25
CA GLY A 63 -5.44 -0.15 -7.17
C GLY A 63 -6.77 -0.85 -7.43
N VAL A 64 -7.90 -0.28 -6.99
CA VAL A 64 -9.24 -0.82 -7.29
C VAL A 64 -9.56 -0.68 -8.79
N LEU A 65 -9.22 0.46 -9.40
CA LEU A 65 -9.45 0.71 -10.82
C LEU A 65 -8.57 -0.20 -11.69
N ASP A 66 -7.30 -0.36 -11.33
CA ASP A 66 -6.35 -1.25 -11.98
C ASP A 66 -6.83 -2.71 -11.89
N TRP A 67 -7.13 -3.18 -10.68
CA TRP A 67 -7.70 -4.51 -10.45
C TRP A 67 -9.01 -4.76 -11.22
N ARG A 68 -9.88 -3.74 -11.33
CA ARG A 68 -11.13 -3.84 -12.08
C ARG A 68 -10.88 -3.92 -13.58
N TYR A 69 -9.93 -3.15 -14.10
CA TYR A 69 -9.56 -3.14 -15.51
C TYR A 69 -9.05 -4.52 -15.94
N HIS A 70 -8.18 -5.10 -15.12
CA HIS A 70 -7.66 -6.47 -15.19
C HIS A 70 -8.70 -7.58 -15.16
N ARG A 71 -9.87 -7.29 -14.57
CA ARG A 71 -10.98 -8.25 -14.40
C ARG A 71 -12.05 -8.11 -15.44
N ASN A 72 -11.97 -7.12 -16.33
CA ASN A 72 -12.94 -6.98 -17.39
C ASN A 72 -12.79 -8.17 -18.36
N PRO A 73 -13.79 -9.06 -18.49
CA PRO A 73 -13.70 -10.26 -19.33
C PRO A 73 -13.47 -9.96 -20.82
N LEU A 74 -13.61 -8.70 -21.23
CA LEU A 74 -13.32 -8.21 -22.58
C LEU A 74 -11.83 -7.85 -22.81
N ASN A 75 -11.00 -7.73 -21.76
CA ASN A 75 -9.65 -7.13 -21.82
C ASN A 75 -8.47 -8.13 -21.62
N LEU A 76 -8.59 -9.36 -22.15
CA LEU A 76 -7.58 -10.43 -22.12
C LEU A 76 -7.33 -11.09 -20.74
N LYS A 77 -6.89 -12.36 -20.77
CA LYS A 77 -6.51 -13.13 -19.58
C LYS A 77 -5.10 -12.75 -19.14
N ILE A 78 -4.99 -12.11 -17.98
CA ILE A 78 -3.71 -11.82 -17.34
C ILE A 78 -2.94 -13.14 -17.11
N PRO A 79 -1.67 -13.22 -17.57
CA PRO A 79 -0.81 -14.36 -17.29
C PRO A 79 -0.70 -14.59 -15.78
N LYS A 80 -0.64 -15.86 -15.37
CA LYS A 80 -0.51 -16.23 -13.96
C LYS A 80 0.66 -15.52 -13.25
N LYS A 81 1.79 -15.32 -13.96
CA LYS A 81 3.00 -14.69 -13.43
C LYS A 81 2.81 -13.24 -13.00
N GLU A 82 2.00 -12.48 -13.73
CA GLU A 82 1.72 -11.06 -13.46
C GLU A 82 0.88 -10.93 -12.17
N ARG A 83 -0.17 -11.75 -12.04
CA ARG A 83 -0.97 -11.81 -10.79
C ARG A 83 -0.17 -12.24 -9.56
N ASP A 84 0.77 -13.17 -9.74
CA ASP A 84 1.63 -13.63 -8.65
C ASP A 84 2.63 -12.52 -8.25
N ALA A 85 3.10 -11.71 -9.21
CA ALA A 85 3.96 -10.56 -8.95
C ALA A 85 3.20 -9.42 -8.22
N GLU A 86 2.00 -9.07 -8.67
CA GLU A 86 1.13 -8.09 -7.99
C GLU A 86 0.83 -8.50 -6.53
N ALA A 87 0.43 -9.77 -6.34
CA ALA A 87 0.13 -10.29 -5.01
C ALA A 87 1.37 -10.31 -4.11
N ALA A 88 2.57 -10.55 -4.67
CA ALA A 88 3.81 -10.45 -3.94
C ALA A 88 4.15 -8.99 -3.58
N ALA A 89 3.98 -8.03 -4.48
CA ALA A 89 4.21 -6.62 -4.20
C ALA A 89 3.29 -6.10 -3.08
N LEU A 90 1.99 -6.42 -3.14
CA LEU A 90 1.01 -6.02 -2.14
C LEU A 90 1.17 -6.80 -0.82
N GLY A 91 1.38 -8.11 -0.90
CA GLY A 91 1.40 -9.00 0.26
C GLY A 91 2.74 -9.11 0.98
N LEU A 92 3.85 -9.14 0.25
CA LEU A 92 5.21 -9.24 0.81
C LEU A 92 5.92 -7.88 0.89
N GLY A 93 5.44 -6.87 0.16
CA GLY A 93 5.88 -5.49 0.31
C GLY A 93 4.98 -4.71 1.26
N GLY A 94 3.74 -4.44 0.84
CA GLY A 94 2.81 -3.55 1.54
C GLY A 94 2.50 -3.93 2.99
N VAL A 95 2.16 -5.20 3.25
CA VAL A 95 1.82 -5.66 4.61
C VAL A 95 3.02 -5.64 5.56
N PRO A 96 4.20 -6.22 5.22
CA PRO A 96 5.38 -6.10 6.06
C PRO A 96 5.82 -4.65 6.27
N MET A 97 5.75 -3.82 5.24
CA MET A 97 6.07 -2.39 5.36
C MET A 97 5.17 -1.71 6.39
N PHE A 98 3.86 -1.94 6.32
CA PHE A 98 2.90 -1.41 7.29
C PHE A 98 3.25 -1.82 8.73
N VAL A 99 3.50 -3.12 8.95
CA VAL A 99 3.84 -3.64 10.28
C VAL A 99 5.10 -2.97 10.82
N LEU A 100 6.17 -2.89 10.02
CA LEU A 100 7.42 -2.27 10.44
C LEU A 100 7.27 -0.79 10.74
N MET A 101 6.53 -0.05 9.89
CA MET A 101 6.27 1.38 10.10
C MET A 101 5.42 1.63 11.35
N TRP A 102 4.41 0.80 11.61
CA TRP A 102 3.60 0.89 12.82
C TRP A 102 4.44 0.62 14.08
N LEU A 103 5.24 -0.45 14.08
CA LEU A 103 6.12 -0.79 15.19
C LEU A 103 7.17 0.30 15.44
N ALA A 104 7.73 0.89 14.39
CA ALA A 104 8.66 2.01 14.50
C ALA A 104 8.00 3.22 15.16
N MET A 105 6.79 3.60 14.70
CA MET A 105 6.02 4.72 15.25
C MET A 105 5.70 4.54 16.74
N MET A 106 5.42 3.31 17.18
CA MET A 106 5.10 3.01 18.58
C MET A 106 6.33 2.87 19.48
N GLN A 107 7.54 2.82 18.92
CA GLN A 107 8.76 2.57 19.68
C GLN A 107 9.33 3.84 20.33
N SER A 108 10.04 3.69 21.45
CA SER A 108 10.78 4.79 22.09
C SER A 108 11.97 5.26 21.23
N ASN A 109 12.70 4.30 20.64
CA ASN A 109 13.79 4.52 19.69
C ASN A 109 13.46 3.93 18.30
N PRO A 110 12.80 4.72 17.41
CA PRO A 110 12.35 4.24 16.10
C PRO A 110 13.51 3.87 15.15
N ALA A 111 14.71 4.44 15.36
CA ALA A 111 15.86 4.22 14.48
C ALA A 111 16.28 2.73 14.38
N THR A 112 15.97 1.93 15.40
CA THR A 112 16.19 0.47 15.40
C THR A 112 15.48 -0.27 14.27
N TRP A 113 14.37 0.30 13.76
CA TRP A 113 13.57 -0.28 12.69
C TRP A 113 13.98 0.18 11.29
N LEU A 114 14.89 1.16 11.18
CA LEU A 114 15.24 1.78 9.90
C LEU A 114 15.82 0.76 8.91
N ILE A 115 16.75 -0.10 9.35
CA ILE A 115 17.35 -1.12 8.49
C ILE A 115 16.28 -2.12 7.98
N PRO A 116 15.44 -2.74 8.85
CA PRO A 116 14.33 -3.58 8.39
C PRO A 116 13.40 -2.87 7.39
N ILE A 117 13.02 -1.62 7.66
CA ILE A 117 12.14 -0.82 6.78
C ILE A 117 12.79 -0.65 5.41
N LEU A 118 14.07 -0.27 5.35
CA LEU A 118 14.79 -0.07 4.09
C LEU A 118 14.91 -1.36 3.28
N LEU A 119 15.13 -2.51 3.92
CA LEU A 119 15.18 -3.80 3.22
C LEU A 119 13.84 -4.13 2.55
N VAL A 120 12.72 -3.97 3.27
CA VAL A 120 11.38 -4.18 2.70
C VAL A 120 11.07 -3.13 1.63
N LEU A 121 11.51 -1.88 1.80
CA LEU A 121 11.32 -0.82 0.81
C LEU A 121 12.03 -1.18 -0.50
N ILE A 122 13.31 -1.58 -0.43
CA ILE A 122 14.09 -1.98 -1.61
C ILE A 122 13.39 -3.13 -2.33
N TYR A 123 12.99 -4.17 -1.59
CA TYR A 123 12.25 -5.29 -2.17
C TYR A 123 10.96 -4.82 -2.87
N THR A 124 10.18 -3.98 -2.20
CA THR A 124 8.90 -3.46 -2.72
C THR A 124 9.11 -2.65 -3.99
N VAL A 125 10.09 -1.74 -3.99
CA VAL A 125 10.44 -0.92 -5.18
C VAL A 125 10.91 -1.79 -6.33
N VAL A 126 11.70 -2.84 -6.07
CA VAL A 126 12.14 -3.79 -7.11
C VAL A 126 10.94 -4.55 -7.69
N ALA A 127 10.02 -5.01 -6.85
CA ALA A 127 8.82 -5.71 -7.30
C ALA A 127 7.91 -4.80 -8.15
N ILE A 128 7.67 -3.56 -7.71
CA ILE A 128 6.91 -2.56 -8.46
C ILE A 128 7.61 -2.23 -9.79
N SER A 129 8.93 -2.03 -9.77
CA SER A 129 9.70 -1.74 -10.99
C SER A 129 9.63 -2.90 -11.99
N TYR A 130 9.75 -4.14 -11.50
CA TYR A 130 9.58 -5.32 -12.34
C TYR A 130 8.20 -5.33 -13.01
N ASP A 131 7.15 -5.00 -12.26
CA ASP A 131 5.78 -4.93 -12.75
C ASP A 131 5.61 -3.86 -13.84
N GLU A 132 6.08 -2.63 -13.58
CA GLU A 132 6.02 -1.51 -14.53
C GLU A 132 6.80 -1.81 -15.83
N PHE A 133 8.04 -2.29 -15.72
CA PHE A 133 8.93 -2.46 -16.89
C PHE A 133 8.68 -3.74 -17.68
N VAL A 134 8.20 -4.82 -17.04
CA VAL A 134 7.97 -6.10 -17.72
C VAL A 134 6.55 -6.22 -18.24
N PHE A 135 5.55 -5.71 -17.53
CA PHE A 135 4.14 -5.84 -17.90
C PHE A 135 3.56 -4.50 -18.40
N HIS A 136 3.56 -3.46 -17.57
CA HIS A 136 2.81 -2.24 -17.90
C HIS A 136 3.32 -1.50 -19.14
N ILE A 137 4.63 -1.28 -19.27
CA ILE A 137 5.19 -0.59 -20.44
C ILE A 137 5.03 -1.39 -21.73
N LYS A 138 5.01 -2.73 -21.65
CA LYS A 138 5.02 -3.61 -22.84
C LYS A 138 3.64 -4.03 -23.32
N ARG A 139 2.62 -3.99 -22.45
CA ARG A 139 1.29 -4.57 -22.74
C ARG A 139 0.11 -3.67 -22.41
N CYS A 140 0.25 -2.80 -21.42
CA CYS A 140 -0.89 -2.08 -20.87
C CYS A 140 -1.19 -0.81 -21.66
N GLY A 141 -2.48 -0.47 -21.73
CA GLY A 141 -2.93 0.77 -22.34
C GLY A 141 -2.70 1.99 -21.45
N PRO A 142 -2.80 3.22 -21.98
CA PRO A 142 -2.53 4.45 -21.23
C PRO A 142 -3.43 4.62 -19.98
N LEU A 143 -4.66 4.09 -20.03
CA LEU A 143 -5.60 4.16 -18.91
C LEU A 143 -5.17 3.26 -17.73
N GLU A 144 -4.75 2.04 -18.03
CA GLU A 144 -4.26 1.08 -17.05
C GLU A 144 -2.96 1.57 -16.41
N THR A 145 -2.03 2.07 -17.22
CA THR A 145 -0.80 2.72 -16.73
C THR A 145 -1.11 3.90 -15.80
N ALA A 146 -2.16 4.70 -16.09
CA ALA A 146 -2.55 5.78 -15.20
C ALA A 146 -3.04 5.27 -13.83
N TYR A 147 -3.83 4.21 -13.80
CA TYR A 147 -4.30 3.60 -12.55
C TYR A 147 -3.17 3.01 -11.72
N HIS A 148 -2.25 2.28 -12.35
CA HIS A 148 -1.04 1.78 -11.69
C HIS A 148 -0.20 2.93 -11.11
N ARG A 149 0.00 4.01 -11.87
CA ARG A 149 0.75 5.17 -11.39
C ARG A 149 0.07 5.89 -10.23
N MET A 150 -1.27 5.98 -10.21
CA MET A 150 -2.00 6.47 -9.05
C MET A 150 -1.75 5.60 -7.81
N LEU A 151 -1.75 4.27 -7.97
CA LEU A 151 -1.45 3.32 -6.91
C LEU A 151 -0.04 3.51 -6.35
N VAL A 152 0.97 3.51 -7.21
CA VAL A 152 2.38 3.63 -6.80
C VAL A 152 2.68 5.01 -6.21
N PHE A 153 2.24 6.08 -6.87
CA PHE A 153 2.48 7.45 -6.42
C PHE A 153 1.80 7.73 -5.08
N GLY A 154 0.53 7.34 -4.93
CA GLY A 154 -0.20 7.53 -3.68
C GLY A 154 0.45 6.77 -2.51
N ASN A 155 0.88 5.52 -2.73
CA ASN A 155 1.61 4.77 -1.71
C ASN A 155 2.97 5.41 -1.36
N GLY A 156 3.70 5.90 -2.36
CA GLY A 156 4.97 6.59 -2.15
C GLY A 156 4.82 7.85 -1.30
N VAL A 157 3.85 8.71 -1.61
CA VAL A 157 3.56 9.92 -0.83
C VAL A 157 3.09 9.59 0.58
N ALA A 158 2.19 8.60 0.73
CA ALA A 158 1.74 8.16 2.05
C ALA A 158 2.91 7.62 2.91
N TRP A 159 3.80 6.81 2.31
CA TRP A 159 4.98 6.30 3.00
C TRP A 159 5.93 7.43 3.42
N LEU A 160 6.20 8.40 2.54
CA LEU A 160 7.07 9.54 2.85
C LEU A 160 6.51 10.40 3.99
N ALA A 161 5.20 10.67 3.98
CA ALA A 161 4.53 11.40 5.06
C ALA A 161 4.63 10.64 6.39
N TRP A 162 4.41 9.32 6.37
CA TRP A 162 4.53 8.49 7.57
C TRP A 162 5.98 8.40 8.06
N PHE A 163 6.94 8.26 7.15
CA PHE A 163 8.37 8.25 7.48
C PHE A 163 8.78 9.57 8.13
N HIS A 164 8.37 10.70 7.55
CA HIS A 164 8.59 12.02 8.15
C HIS A 164 7.96 12.12 9.53
N PHE A 165 6.76 11.56 9.76
CA PHE A 165 6.14 11.58 11.08
C PHE A 165 6.97 10.84 12.15
N ILE A 166 7.60 9.73 11.77
CA ILE A 166 8.34 8.86 12.69
C ILE A 166 9.74 9.42 12.99
N PHE A 167 10.45 9.92 11.97
CA PHE A 167 11.88 10.20 12.03
C PHE A 167 12.25 11.70 12.00
N CYS A 168 11.28 12.60 11.84
CA CYS A 168 11.48 14.05 11.86
C CYS A 168 10.61 14.72 12.94
#